data_AF-A0A441UA88-F1
#
_entry.id   AF-A0A441UA88-F1
#
_cell.length_a   1.000
_cell.length_b   1.000
_cell.length_c   1.000
_cell.angle_alpha   90.00
_cell.angle_beta   90.00
_cell.angle_gamma   90.00
#
_symmetry.space_group_name_H-M   'P 1'
#
loop_
_entity.id
_entity.type
_entity.pdbx_description
1 polymer ?
#
loop_
_entity_poly.entity_id
_entity_poly.type
_entity_poly.pdbx_seq_one_letter_code
_entity_poly.pdbx_strand_id
1 'polypeptide(L)'
;MSSASGSGCPIRNSLFATRTPHGLRKAACVRLADAGCDVFEIMAITGHTDVNDVQAYVAAANKKKQAQSAIAKQYGAARERSRNRNLLAVQPG
;
A
#
# COMPACT_ATOMS: atom_id res chain seq x y z
N MET A 1 -1.36 -1.96 -53.45
CA MET A 1 -1.52 -3.04 -52.46
C MET A 1 -0.52 -2.80 -51.35
N SER A 2 -0.97 -2.20 -50.24
CA SER A 2 -0.15 -1.86 -49.09
C SER A 2 0.13 -3.11 -48.26
N SER A 3 1.39 -3.52 -48.15
CA SER A 3 1.81 -4.60 -47.27
C SER A 3 2.26 -3.99 -45.95
N ALA A 4 1.46 -4.23 -44.91
CA ALA A 4 1.63 -3.67 -43.58
C ALA A 4 2.86 -4.22 -42.84
N SER A 5 3.46 -3.32 -42.09
CA SER A 5 4.52 -3.45 -41.10
C SER A 5 4.31 -4.59 -40.10
N GLY A 6 5.22 -5.56 -40.10
CA GLY A 6 5.38 -6.51 -39.00
C GLY A 6 6.13 -5.88 -37.83
N SER A 7 5.50 -4.93 -37.13
CA SER A 7 6.02 -4.38 -35.88
C SER A 7 5.93 -5.46 -34.80
N GLY A 8 7.02 -6.19 -34.57
CA GLY A 8 7.17 -7.11 -33.45
C GLY A 8 6.85 -6.38 -32.14
N CYS A 9 5.73 -6.74 -31.52
CA CYS A 9 5.29 -6.17 -30.26
C CYS A 9 6.22 -6.61 -29.11
N PRO A 10 6.86 -5.67 -28.37
CA PRO A 10 7.80 -5.98 -27.30
C PRO A 10 7.10 -6.31 -25.97
N ILE A 11 5.97 -7.04 -26.02
CA ILE A 11 5.13 -7.31 -24.84
C ILE A 11 5.44 -8.65 -24.15
N ARG A 12 6.44 -9.41 -24.61
CA ARG A 12 6.75 -10.75 -24.07
C ARG A 12 7.88 -10.80 -23.04
N ASN A 13 8.31 -9.68 -22.45
CA ASN A 13 9.34 -9.71 -21.40
C ASN A 13 8.98 -9.00 -20.07
N SER A 14 7.71 -8.69 -19.79
CA SER A 14 7.35 -8.04 -18.52
C SER A 14 7.05 -8.99 -17.35
N LEU A 15 7.07 -10.31 -17.56
CA LEU A 15 6.65 -11.28 -16.53
C LEU A 15 7.79 -11.81 -15.64
N PHE A 16 9.04 -11.45 -15.93
CA PHE A 16 10.21 -11.88 -15.15
C PHE A 16 11.20 -10.73 -14.89
N ALA A 17 10.68 -9.53 -14.58
CA ALA A 17 11.52 -8.47 -14.00
C ALA A 17 11.95 -8.87 -12.59
N THR A 18 13.06 -9.60 -12.52
CA THR A 18 14.07 -9.56 -11.47
C THR A 18 13.53 -9.23 -10.07
N ARG A 19 13.01 -10.26 -9.37
CA ARG A 19 12.97 -10.25 -7.90
C ARG A 19 14.41 -10.26 -7.39
N THR A 20 15.06 -9.10 -7.44
CA THR A 20 16.41 -8.92 -6.92
C THR A 20 16.39 -9.32 -5.44
N PRO A 21 17.51 -9.85 -4.90
CA PRO A 21 17.61 -10.20 -3.49
C PRO A 21 17.24 -9.01 -2.58
N HIS A 22 17.51 -7.79 -3.04
CA HIS A 22 17.10 -6.56 -2.40
C HIS A 22 15.57 -6.37 -2.37
N GLY A 23 14.88 -6.66 -3.49
CA GLY A 23 13.42 -6.63 -3.56
C GLY A 23 12.75 -7.66 -2.64
N LEU A 24 13.36 -8.84 -2.46
CA LEU A 24 12.87 -9.87 -1.54
C LEU A 24 12.96 -9.44 -0.07
N ARG A 25 14.10 -8.86 0.35
CA ARG A 25 14.26 -8.34 1.73
C ARG A 25 13.26 -7.24 2.02
N LYS A 26 13.12 -6.28 1.10
CA LYS A 26 12.11 -5.21 1.21
C LYS A 26 10.70 -5.80 1.33
N ALA A 27 10.35 -6.78 0.51
CA ALA A 27 9.03 -7.42 0.56
C ALA A 27 8.80 -8.18 1.87
N ALA A 28 9.82 -8.83 2.43
CA ALA A 28 9.74 -9.49 3.74
C ALA A 28 9.51 -8.48 4.87
N CYS A 29 10.29 -7.39 4.92
CA CYS A 29 10.12 -6.33 5.92
C CYS A 29 8.72 -5.71 5.85
N VAL A 30 8.23 -5.42 4.64
CA VAL A 30 6.89 -4.84 4.44
C VAL A 30 5.79 -5.79 4.91
N ARG A 31 5.91 -7.10 4.65
CA ARG A 31 4.93 -8.10 5.11
C ARG A 31 4.90 -8.22 6.63
N LEU A 32 6.06 -8.19 7.29
CA LEU A 32 6.14 -8.21 8.74
C LEU A 32 5.58 -6.92 9.36
N ALA A 33 5.87 -5.78 8.74
CA ALA A 33 5.30 -4.49 9.15
C ALA A 33 3.77 -4.47 8.99
N ASP A 34 3.25 -5.06 7.90
CA ASP A 34 1.80 -5.19 7.67
C ASP A 34 1.14 -6.11 8.72
N ALA A 35 1.86 -7.12 9.21
CA ALA A 35 1.42 -7.98 10.32
C ALA A 35 1.43 -7.27 11.68
N GLY A 36 2.02 -6.07 11.77
CA GLY A 36 2.09 -5.28 13.00
C GLY A 36 3.31 -5.59 13.87
N CYS A 37 4.33 -6.24 13.34
CA CYS A 37 5.61 -6.43 14.03
C CYS A 37 6.34 -5.10 14.21
N ASP A 38 7.01 -4.94 15.34
CA ASP A 38 7.82 -3.77 15.64
C ASP A 38 9.14 -3.75 14.84
N VAL A 39 9.74 -2.56 14.70
CA VAL A 39 11.00 -2.36 13.97
C VAL A 39 12.10 -3.30 14.48
N PHE A 40 12.22 -3.47 15.80
CA PHE A 40 13.26 -4.34 16.38
C PHE A 40 12.99 -5.83 16.14
N GLU A 41 11.72 -6.26 16.14
CA GLU A 41 11.34 -7.63 15.80
C GLU A 41 11.66 -7.94 14.34
N ILE A 42 11.36 -7.00 13.44
CA ILE A 42 11.69 -7.12 12.02
C ILE A 42 13.21 -7.17 11.81
N MET A 43 13.98 -6.37 12.55
CA MET A 43 15.44 -6.43 12.52
C MET A 43 15.97 -7.79 12.97
N ALA A 44 15.44 -8.34 14.07
CA ALA A 44 15.84 -9.65 14.56
C ALA A 44 15.56 -10.78 13.54
N ILE A 45 14.43 -10.71 12.82
CA ILE A 45 14.06 -11.70 11.80
C ILE A 45 14.90 -11.54 10.53
N THR A 46 15.19 -10.30 10.13
CA THR A 46 15.82 -10.00 8.83
C THR A 46 17.34 -9.85 8.91
N GLY A 47 17.91 -9.78 10.12
CA GLY A 47 19.34 -9.63 10.36
C GLY A 47 19.89 -8.26 9.94
N HIS A 48 19.07 -7.21 9.92
CA HIS A 48 19.54 -5.85 9.63
C HIS A 48 20.26 -5.28 10.86
N THR A 49 21.43 -4.71 10.64
CA THR A 49 22.19 -3.97 11.67
C THR A 49 21.68 -2.54 11.82
N ASP A 50 21.21 -1.95 10.71
CA ASP A 50 20.76 -0.56 10.65
C ASP A 50 19.25 -0.44 10.83
N VAL A 51 18.85 0.31 11.87
CA VAL A 51 17.44 0.58 12.20
C VAL A 51 16.78 1.44 11.13
N ASN A 52 17.54 2.34 10.51
CA ASN A 52 17.00 3.37 9.62
C ASN A 52 16.39 2.77 8.34
N ASP A 53 17.00 1.71 7.79
CA ASP A 53 16.48 0.99 6.63
C ASP A 53 15.16 0.28 6.95
N VAL A 54 15.11 -0.41 8.10
CA VAL A 54 13.90 -1.11 8.52
C VAL A 54 12.78 -0.12 8.83
N GLN A 55 13.10 0.98 9.50
CA GLN A 55 12.15 2.05 9.78
C GLN A 55 11.58 2.68 8.50
N ALA A 56 12.40 2.89 7.47
CA ALA A 56 11.93 3.39 6.17
C ALA A 56 10.92 2.43 5.52
N TYR A 57 11.16 1.12 5.59
CA TYR A 57 10.22 0.12 5.07
C TYR A 57 8.92 0.04 5.88
N VAL A 58 9.01 0.08 7.21
CA VAL A 58 7.85 0.09 8.11
C VAL A 58 7.02 1.36 7.91
N ALA A 59 7.67 2.52 7.78
CA ALA A 59 7.00 3.79 7.50
C ALA A 59 6.26 3.77 6.15
N ALA A 60 6.87 3.19 5.11
CA ALA A 60 6.22 3.03 3.82
C ALA A 60 4.98 2.13 3.88
N ALA A 61 5.05 1.01 4.61
CA ALA A 61 3.92 0.10 4.83
C ALA A 61 2.79 0.82 5.60
N ASN A 62 3.13 1.46 6.72
CA ASN A 62 2.18 2.22 7.54
C ASN A 62 1.51 3.35 6.77
N LYS A 63 2.25 4.09 5.94
CA LYS A 63 1.69 5.17 5.10
C LYS A 63 0.60 4.64 4.16
N LYS A 64 0.79 3.45 3.57
CA LYS A 64 -0.23 2.83 2.70
C LYS A 64 -1.49 2.45 3.48
N LYS A 65 -1.33 1.83 4.65
CA LYS A 65 -2.45 1.48 5.55
C LYS A 65 -3.20 2.71 6.04
N GLN A 66 -2.48 3.76 6.44
CA GLN A 66 -3.06 5.03 6.87
C GLN A 66 -3.82 5.71 5.73
N ALA A 67 -3.28 5.72 4.50
CA ALA A 67 -3.98 6.26 3.34
C ALA A 67 -5.30 5.52 3.06
N GLN A 68 -5.30 4.19 3.07
CA GLN A 68 -6.52 3.39 2.91
C GLN A 68 -7.52 3.64 4.03
N SER A 69 -7.06 3.69 5.28
CA SER A 69 -7.91 3.99 6.44
C SER A 69 -8.51 5.40 6.36
N ALA A 70 -7.71 6.40 5.97
CA ALA A 70 -8.16 7.78 5.81
C ALA A 70 -9.22 7.90 4.71
N ILE A 71 -9.01 7.24 3.57
CA ILE A 71 -9.97 7.20 2.46
C ILE A 71 -11.27 6.49 2.91
N ALA A 72 -11.16 5.34 3.58
CA ALA A 72 -12.32 4.62 4.10
C ALA A 72 -13.11 5.46 5.12
N LYS A 73 -12.41 6.16 6.03
CA LYS A 73 -13.02 7.11 6.96
C LYS A 73 -13.68 8.27 6.22
N GLN A 74 -13.08 8.81 5.17
CA GLN A 74 -13.65 9.90 4.39
C GLN A 74 -14.97 9.48 3.71
N TYR A 75 -15.00 8.33 3.05
CA TYR A 75 -16.22 7.83 2.39
C TYR A 75 -17.27 7.35 3.40
N GLY A 76 -16.87 6.74 4.52
CA GLY A 76 -17.77 6.36 5.62
C GLY A 76 -18.34 7.55 6.37
N ALA A 77 -17.50 8.54 6.70
CA ALA A 77 -17.89 9.77 7.38
C ALA A 77 -18.74 10.69 6.49
N ALA A 78 -18.58 10.65 5.15
CA ALA A 78 -19.50 11.33 4.24
C ALA A 78 -20.93 10.79 4.38
N ARG A 79 -21.10 9.48 4.58
CA ARG A 79 -22.40 8.83 4.83
C ARG A 79 -22.97 9.20 6.19
N GLU A 80 -22.13 9.28 7.23
CA GLU A 80 -22.54 9.67 8.59
C GLU A 80 -22.90 11.16 8.69
N ARG A 81 -22.12 12.04 8.06
CA ARG A 81 -22.41 13.49 7.98
C ARG A 81 -23.73 13.75 7.29
N SER A 82 -24.03 13.05 6.19
CA SER A 82 -25.31 13.21 5.50
C SER A 82 -26.49 12.71 6.33
N ARG A 83 -26.32 11.61 7.07
CA ARG A 83 -27.32 11.09 8.02
C ARG A 83 -27.60 12.08 9.16
N ASN A 84 -26.56 12.62 9.78
CA ASN A 84 -26.73 13.54 10.91
C ASN A 84 -27.31 14.89 10.46
N ARG A 85 -26.95 15.38 9.27
CA ARG A 85 -27.53 16.62 8.71
C ARG A 85 -29.04 16.51 8.46
N ASN A 86 -29.54 15.33 8.10
CA ASN A 86 -30.96 15.11 7.87
C ASN A 86 -31.74 14.87 9.18
N LEU A 87 -31.06 14.48 10.27
CA LEU A 87 -31.67 14.23 11.59
C LEU A 87 -31.94 15.53 12.38
N LEU A 88 -31.18 16.60 12.12
CA LEU A 88 -31.40 17.93 12.72
C LEU A 88 -32.48 18.77 12.02
N ALA A 89 -33.00 18.31 10.87
CA ALA A 89 -34.06 19.00 10.11
C ALA A 89 -35.47 18.47 10.43
N VAL A 90 -35.60 17.44 11.28
CA VAL A 90 -36.88 16.92 11.77
C VAL A 90 -37.05 17.35 13.23
N GLN A 91 -37.41 18.62 13.44
CA GLN A 91 -37.96 19.07 14.72
C GLN A 91 -39.48 19.08 14.56
N PRO A 92 -40.21 18.06 15.05
CA PRO A 92 -41.65 18.18 15.17
C PRO A 92 -41.99 19.06 16.39
N GLY A 93 -42.70 20.16 16.15
CA GLY A 93 -43.38 20.97 17.17
C GLY A 93 -42.64 22.24 17.58
#